data_AF-A0AAU9ASJ8-F1
#
_entry.id   AF-A0AAU9ASJ8-F1
#
_cell.length_a   1.000
_cell.length_b   1.000
_cell.length_c   1.000
_cell.angle_alpha   90.00
_cell.angle_beta   90.00
_cell.angle_gamma   90.00
#
_symmetry.space_group_name_H-M   'P 1'
#
loop_
_entity.id
_entity.type
_entity.pdbx_description
1 polymer ?
#
loop_
_entity_poly.entity_id
_entity_poly.type
_entity_poly.pdbx_seq_one_letter_code
_entity_poly.pdbx_strand_id
1 'polypeptide(L)'
;MFKVSLREHALLSVLVGLQRGVQPETSHMKHALIEDGLALSVDGRLSLSDAGQTLLQALQHMVWAEVESLQQVLANKSAQPSDEVLRMTRLPIAPSPE
;
A
#
# COMPACT_ATOMS: atom_id res chain seq x y z
N MET A 1 -9.03 8.77 -4.98
CA MET A 1 -7.92 8.09 -5.69
C MET A 1 -6.70 8.30 -4.83
N PHE A 2 -6.46 7.37 -3.90
CA PHE A 2 -5.24 7.38 -3.12
C PHE A 2 -4.13 6.81 -4.01
N LYS A 3 -3.00 7.49 -4.02
CA LYS A 3 -2.00 7.35 -5.08
C LYS A 3 -0.66 7.37 -4.38
N VAL A 4 -0.17 6.20 -3.98
CA VAL A 4 1.26 6.01 -3.80
C VAL A 4 1.89 6.40 -5.14
N SER A 5 2.68 7.47 -5.12
CA SER A 5 3.38 7.93 -6.31
C SER A 5 4.30 6.81 -6.80
N LEU A 6 4.52 6.74 -8.12
CA LEU A 6 5.48 5.80 -8.70
C LEU A 6 6.86 5.90 -8.02
N ARG A 7 7.20 7.09 -7.52
CA ARG A 7 8.40 7.37 -6.74
C ARG A 7 8.43 6.65 -5.39
N GLU A 8 7.36 6.71 -4.60
CA GLU A 8 7.30 6.04 -3.29
C GLU A 8 7.31 4.52 -3.44
N HIS A 9 6.66 3.99 -4.48
CA HIS A 9 6.69 2.57 -4.78
C HIS A 9 8.09 2.09 -5.20
N ALA A 10 8.77 2.87 -6.05
CA ALA A 10 10.15 2.60 -6.44
C ALA A 10 11.10 2.65 -5.23
N LEU A 11 10.96 3.66 -4.36
CA LEU A 11 11.75 3.78 -3.16
C LEU A 11 11.52 2.61 -2.19
N LEU A 12 10.25 2.24 -1.93
CA LEU A 12 9.91 1.08 -1.12
C LEU A 12 10.55 -0.19 -1.67
N SER A 13 10.52 -0.40 -2.99
CA SER A 13 11.13 -1.57 -3.65
C SER A 13 12.64 -1.62 -3.42
N VAL A 14 13.33 -0.48 -3.53
CA VAL A 14 14.77 -0.37 -3.28
C VAL A 14 15.12 -0.64 -1.82
N LEU A 15 14.37 -0.04 -0.88
CA LEU A 15 14.61 -0.23 0.57
C LEU A 15 14.33 -1.67 1.01
N VAL A 16 13.25 -2.30 0.51
CA VAL A 16 12.97 -3.72 0.74
C VAL A 16 14.08 -4.60 0.17
N GLY A 17 14.58 -4.27 -1.03
CA GLY A 17 15.71 -4.96 -1.64
C GLY A 17 16.94 -4.93 -0.73
N LEU A 18 17.31 -3.74 -0.26
CA LEU A 18 18.43 -3.58 0.69
C LEU A 18 18.23 -4.33 2.00
N GLN A 19 17.02 -4.30 2.58
CA GLN A 19 16.70 -5.07 3.79
C GLN A 19 16.93 -6.59 3.60
N ARG A 20 16.75 -7.08 2.36
CA ARG A 20 16.97 -8.47 1.96
C ARG A 20 18.41 -8.75 1.48
N GLY A 21 19.30 -7.77 1.55
CA GLY A 21 20.70 -7.88 1.10
C GLY A 21 20.90 -7.72 -0.41
N VAL A 22 19.86 -7.37 -1.17
CA VAL A 22 19.95 -7.07 -2.61
C VAL A 22 20.65 -5.73 -2.78
N GLN A 23 21.74 -5.71 -3.53
CA GLN A 23 22.52 -4.50 -3.78
C GLN A 23 21.97 -3.76 -5.01
N PRO A 24 21.87 -2.42 -4.97
CA PRO A 24 21.51 -1.64 -6.15
C PRO A 24 22.50 -1.91 -7.30
N GLU A 25 21.99 -2.04 -8.52
CA GLU A 25 22.83 -2.35 -9.69
C GLU A 25 23.65 -1.13 -10.15
N THR A 26 23.07 0.07 -10.01
CA THR A 26 23.67 1.30 -10.53
C THR A 26 24.38 2.09 -9.45
N SER A 27 25.56 2.62 -9.79
CA SER A 27 26.35 3.48 -8.90
C SER A 27 25.57 4.71 -8.44
N HIS A 28 24.81 5.36 -9.33
CA HIS A 28 23.98 6.52 -8.99
C HIS A 28 22.98 6.23 -7.87
N MET A 29 22.30 5.07 -7.91
CA MET A 29 21.33 4.71 -6.88
C MET A 29 22.01 4.43 -5.53
N LYS A 30 23.21 3.84 -5.55
CA LYS A 30 24.01 3.66 -4.33
C LYS A 30 24.38 4.99 -3.68
N HIS A 31 24.86 5.95 -4.48
CA HIS A 31 25.23 7.29 -3.99
C HIS A 31 24.03 8.04 -3.44
N ALA A 32 22.90 8.05 -4.16
CA ALA A 32 21.68 8.71 -3.70
C ALA A 32 21.20 8.18 -2.33
N LEU A 33 21.24 6.85 -2.11
CA LEU A 33 20.82 6.26 -0.84
C LEU A 33 21.75 6.64 0.33
N ILE A 34 23.06 6.83 0.07
CA ILE A 34 24.01 7.31 1.07
C ILE A 34 23.81 8.81 1.32
N GLU A 35 23.69 9.61 0.26
CA GLU A 35 23.50 11.07 0.34
C GLU A 35 22.21 11.44 1.08
N ASP A 36 21.13 10.70 0.83
CA ASP A 36 19.85 10.86 1.52
C ASP A 36 19.88 10.28 2.96
N GLY A 37 21.00 9.69 3.39
CA GLY A 37 21.18 9.11 4.71
C GLY A 37 20.34 7.84 4.95
N LEU A 38 19.82 7.21 3.90
CA LEU A 38 18.97 6.02 3.96
C LEU A 38 19.76 4.70 4.01
N ALA A 39 21.02 4.73 3.58
CA ALA A 39 21.91 3.56 3.60
C ALA A 39 23.32 3.94 4.04
N LEU A 40 24.02 2.95 4.60
CA LEU A 40 25.42 3.02 5.00
C LEU A 40 26.22 1.98 4.22
N SER A 41 27.44 2.32 3.83
CA SER A 41 28.38 1.37 3.24
C SER A 41 29.17 0.68 4.35
N VAL A 42 28.96 -0.61 4.53
CA VAL A 42 29.67 -1.48 5.48
C VAL A 42 30.35 -2.59 4.68
N ASP A 43 31.67 -2.71 4.79
CA ASP A 43 32.47 -3.72 4.08
C ASP A 43 32.23 -3.78 2.55
N GLY A 44 32.04 -2.61 1.94
CA GLY A 44 31.78 -2.47 0.49
C GLY A 44 30.37 -2.86 0.06
N ARG A 45 29.46 -3.10 1.01
CA ARG A 45 28.04 -3.39 0.77
C ARG A 45 27.17 -2.33 1.41
N LEU A 46 26.05 -2.02 0.77
CA LEU A 46 25.04 -1.16 1.37
C LEU A 46 24.16 -1.96 2.33
N SER A 47 23.97 -1.36 3.50
CA SER A 47 23.01 -1.76 4.53
C SER A 47 22.10 -0.56 4.82
N LEU A 48 20.84 -0.81 5.20
CA LEU A 48 19.95 0.28 5.62
C LEU A 48 20.51 0.98 6.86
N SER A 49 20.47 2.30 6.86
CA SER A 49 20.67 3.09 8.08
C SER A 49 19.44 2.99 8.98
N ASP A 50 19.53 3.50 10.21
CA ASP A 50 18.36 3.61 11.10
C ASP A 50 17.25 4.44 10.47
N ALA A 51 17.59 5.56 9.82
CA ALA A 51 16.64 6.39 9.10
C ALA A 51 16.01 5.64 7.91
N GLY A 52 16.80 4.86 7.16
CA GLY A 52 16.32 4.00 6.09
C GLY A 52 15.36 2.92 6.58
N GLN A 53 15.64 2.30 7.74
CA GLN A 53 14.76 1.33 8.37
C GLN A 53 13.44 1.97 8.83
N THR A 54 13.50 3.13 9.49
CA THR A 54 12.29 3.86 9.90
C THR A 54 11.45 4.26 8.70
N LEU A 55 12.06 4.77 7.63
CA LEU A 55 11.36 5.12 6.40
C LEU A 55 10.71 3.88 5.75
N LEU A 56 11.43 2.77 5.69
CA LEU A 56 10.90 1.50 5.18
C LEU A 56 9.66 1.05 5.97
N GLN A 57 9.72 1.09 7.29
CA GLN A 57 8.58 0.75 8.15
C GLN A 57 7.39 1.67 7.89
N ALA A 58 7.62 2.99 7.82
CA ALA A 58 6.56 3.96 7.55
C ALA A 58 5.89 3.71 6.19
N LEU A 59 6.69 3.47 5.14
CA LEU A 59 6.18 3.14 3.80
C LEU A 59 5.35 1.85 3.81
N GLN A 60 5.80 0.81 4.53
CA GLN A 60 5.05 -0.45 4.67
C GLN A 60 3.71 -0.24 5.37
N HIS A 61 3.68 0.54 6.46
CA HIS A 61 2.46 0.86 7.18
C HIS A 61 1.46 1.65 6.32
N MET A 62 1.95 2.62 5.53
CA MET A 62 1.09 3.39 4.62
C MET A 62 0.44 2.50 3.56
N VAL A 63 1.22 1.59 2.94
CA VAL A 63 0.68 0.63 1.97
C VAL A 63 -0.34 -0.30 2.61
N TRP A 64 -0.08 -0.78 3.83
CA TRP A 64 -1.01 -1.63 4.56
C TRP A 64 -2.34 -0.93 4.85
N ALA A 65 -2.28 0.30 5.37
CA ALA A 65 -3.46 1.11 5.65
C ALA A 65 -4.30 1.38 4.39
N GLU A 66 -3.64 1.55 3.24
CA GLU A 66 -4.34 1.71 1.96
C GLU A 66 -5.06 0.42 1.53
N VAL A 67 -4.42 -0.74 1.69
CA VAL A 67 -5.04 -2.04 1.40
C VAL A 67 -6.26 -2.27 2.30
N GLU A 68 -6.15 -2.00 3.60
CA GLU A 68 -7.28 -2.11 4.54
C GLU A 68 -8.43 -1.16 4.16
N SER A 69 -8.11 0.07 3.77
CA SER A 69 -9.12 1.04 3.30
C SER A 69 -9.85 0.55 2.06
N LEU A 70 -9.13 0.00 1.08
CA LEU A 70 -9.73 -0.55 -0.14
C LEU A 70 -10.60 -1.78 0.16
N GLN A 71 -10.14 -2.67 1.03
CA GLN A 71 -10.93 -3.82 1.49
C GLN A 71 -12.22 -3.38 2.17
N GLN A 72 -12.18 -2.35 3.01
CA GLN A 72 -13.37 -1.80 3.65
C GLN A 72 -14.36 -1.20 2.65
N VAL A 73 -13.86 -0.46 1.64
CA VAL A 73 -14.71 0.09 0.57
C VAL A 73 -15.38 -1.04 -0.24
N LEU A 74 -14.64 -2.10 -0.56
CA LEU A 74 -15.18 -3.25 -1.27
C LEU A 74 -16.23 -3.99 -0.42
N ALA A 75 -15.95 -4.21 0.86
CA ALA A 75 -16.88 -4.82 1.81
C ALA A 75 -18.18 -4.01 1.92
N ASN A 76 -18.08 -2.69 2.07
CA ASN A 76 -19.24 -1.80 2.13
C ASN A 76 -20.08 -1.83 0.84
N LYS A 77 -19.44 -1.93 -0.34
CA LYS A 77 -20.17 -2.09 -1.61
C LYS A 77 -20.87 -3.44 -1.71
N SER A 78 -20.25 -4.52 -1.26
CA SER A 78 -20.87 -5.85 -1.25
C SER A 78 -21.99 -6.00 -0.23
N ALA A 79 -21.97 -5.20 0.84
CA ALA A 79 -23.00 -5.19 1.88
C ALA A 79 -24.24 -4.34 1.52
N GLN A 80 -24.18 -3.53 0.46
CA GLN A 80 -25.38 -2.90 -0.08
C GLN A 80 -26.24 -4.00 -0.74
N PRO A 81 -27.52 -4.17 -0.35
CA PRO A 81 -28.38 -5.10 -1.03
C PRO A 81 -28.43 -4.72 -2.50
N SER A 82 -28.15 -5.67 -3.40
CA SER A 82 -28.24 -5.45 -4.84
C SER A 82 -29.59 -4.79 -5.14
N ASP A 83 -29.61 -3.76 -5.97
CA ASP A 83 -30.86 -3.05 -6.36
C ASP A 83 -31.96 -4.02 -6.83
N GLU A 84 -31.55 -5.18 -7.34
CA GLU A 84 -32.39 -6.33 -7.69
C GLU A 84 -33.13 -6.97 -6.48
N VAL A 85 -32.47 -7.12 -5.33
CA VAL A 85 -33.06 -7.63 -4.08
C VAL A 85 -34.03 -6.60 -3.48
N LEU A 86 -33.71 -5.31 -3.53
CA LEU A 86 -34.60 -4.22 -3.11
C LEU A 86 -35.85 -4.09 -4.00
N ARG A 87 -35.72 -4.38 -5.30
CA ARG A 87 -36.85 -4.45 -6.24
C ARG A 87 -37.71 -5.70 -6.00
N MET A 88 -37.11 -6.85 -5.67
CA MET A 88 -37.84 -8.07 -5.30
C MET A 88 -38.55 -7.97 -3.94
N THR A 89 -38.03 -7.20 -2.98
CA THR A 89 -38.72 -6.97 -1.68
C THR A 89 -39.84 -5.95 -1.76
N ARG A 90 -39.97 -5.20 -2.87
CA ARG A 90 -41.15 -4.36 -3.17
C ARG A 90 -42.17 -5.14 -4.00
N LEU A 91 -42.62 -6.29 -3.51
CA LEU A 91 -43.91 -6.82 -3.95
C LEU A 91 -45.02 -5.92 -3.38
N PRO A 92 -46.01 -5.49 -4.18
CA PRO A 92 -47.15 -4.76 -3.63
C PRO A 92 -47.85 -5.67 -2.64
N ILE A 93 -47.89 -5.28 -1.36
CA ILE A 93 -48.89 -5.79 -0.44
C ILE A 93 -50.21 -5.34 -1.04
N ALA A 94 -50.94 -6.27 -1.66
CA ALA A 94 -52.29 -6.01 -2.10
C ALA A 94 -53.05 -5.48 -0.88
N PRO A 95 -53.69 -4.29 -0.93
CA PRO A 95 -54.64 -3.95 0.10
C PRO A 95 -55.70 -5.03 0.07
N SER A 96 -55.96 -5.65 1.22
CA SER A 96 -57.12 -6.52 1.41
C SER A 96 -58.33 -5.61 1.59
N PRO A 97 -59.41 -5.78 0.79
CA PRO A 97 -60.73 -5.39 1.25
C PRO A 97 -61.71 -6.57 1.16
N GLU A 98 -62.28 -6.88 2.33
CA GLU A 98 -63.57 -7.52 2.67
C GLU A 98 -64.16 -8.61 1.75
#